data_AF-A0A838SE08-F1
#
_entry.id   AF-A0A838SE08-F1
#
_cell.length_a   1.000
_cell.length_b   1.000
_cell.length_c   1.000
_cell.angle_alpha   90.00
_cell.angle_beta   90.00
_cell.angle_gamma   90.00
#
_symmetry.space_group_name_H-M   'P 1'
#
loop_
_entity.id
_entity.type
_entity.pdbx_description
1 polymer ?
#
loop_
_entity_poly.entity_id
_entity_poly.type
_entity_poly.pdbx_seq_one_letter_code
_entity_poly.pdbx_strand_id
1 'polypeptide(L)'
;MVKVLGLVSGLMLGIQTTVCAGVVFHVETTFPNRAEVPSRTDAMTVDGKKLKMTINDNDAGNTQSTVIYRGDLEEILLINHGDHTWRAMDKATMVNLGQHINPAMEKMQEMLKNMPPERRAMMEKMFAGQGINPAMMGGKVEMQVKKTGESQTINGYPCVKYETWRENEKVAEHCVSDWKQVPGSQEARGVFHDMAAFSQEVWQGAFKGGGGPASFFESIGKMEGYPVLTRIFSNGTVVTETRLTGVEEKSVSVQEFDPPKGYVKKDFLPKNLPSHMGQ
;
A
#
# COMPACT_ATOMS: atom_id res chain seq x y z
N MET A 1 21.55 -74.23 -20.10
CA MET A 1 21.20 -73.34 -18.97
C MET A 1 21.71 -71.94 -19.29
N VAL A 2 20.81 -71.03 -19.66
CA VAL A 2 21.14 -69.63 -20.01
C VAL A 2 20.77 -68.76 -18.80
N LYS A 3 21.71 -67.96 -18.30
CA LYS A 3 21.46 -66.93 -17.27
C LYS A 3 21.41 -65.57 -17.96
N VAL A 4 20.24 -64.94 -17.93
CA VAL A 4 20.02 -63.53 -18.27
C VAL A 4 20.19 -62.73 -16.99
N LEU A 5 21.15 -61.80 -16.95
CA LEU A 5 21.25 -60.79 -15.90
C LEU A 5 20.61 -59.50 -16.42
N GLY A 6 19.55 -59.05 -15.78
CA GLY A 6 18.87 -57.78 -16.08
C GLY A 6 19.60 -56.59 -15.49
N LEU A 7 19.80 -55.55 -16.31
CA LEU A 7 20.12 -54.19 -15.85
C LEU A 7 18.84 -53.51 -15.36
N VAL A 8 18.81 -53.07 -14.11
CA VAL A 8 17.81 -52.12 -13.59
C VAL A 8 18.43 -50.73 -13.68
N SER A 9 17.97 -49.93 -14.63
CA SER A 9 18.35 -48.52 -14.77
C SER A 9 17.42 -47.67 -13.90
N GLY A 10 17.94 -47.10 -12.82
CA GLY A 10 17.21 -46.21 -11.92
C GLY A 10 17.10 -44.80 -12.49
N LEU A 11 15.90 -44.40 -12.90
CA LEU A 11 15.58 -43.03 -13.30
C LEU A 11 15.36 -42.17 -12.04
N MET A 12 16.37 -41.41 -11.63
CA MET A 12 16.18 -40.34 -10.63
C MET A 12 15.43 -39.17 -11.29
N LEU A 13 14.13 -39.06 -10.99
CA LEU A 13 13.38 -37.82 -11.22
C LEU A 13 13.85 -36.77 -10.21
N GLY A 14 14.78 -35.91 -10.64
CA GLY A 14 15.11 -34.69 -9.92
C GLY A 14 13.90 -33.75 -9.94
N ILE A 15 13.33 -33.48 -8.77
CA ILE A 15 12.34 -32.42 -8.60
C ILE A 15 13.08 -31.10 -8.86
N GLN A 16 12.92 -30.55 -10.07
CA GLN A 16 13.31 -29.17 -10.33
C GLN A 16 12.34 -28.29 -9.55
N THR A 17 12.73 -27.84 -8.37
CA THR A 17 12.04 -26.73 -7.71
C THR A 17 12.27 -25.51 -8.57
N THR A 18 11.26 -25.10 -9.33
CA THR A 18 11.25 -23.79 -9.99
C THR A 18 11.37 -22.75 -8.88
N VAL A 19 12.57 -22.21 -8.71
CA VAL A 19 12.79 -21.07 -7.83
C VAL A 19 12.20 -19.88 -8.59
N CYS A 20 10.99 -19.46 -8.22
CA CYS A 20 10.46 -18.20 -8.71
C CYS A 20 11.40 -17.09 -8.24
N ALA A 21 11.97 -16.34 -9.16
CA ALA A 21 12.74 -15.16 -8.83
C ALA A 21 11.75 -14.07 -8.40
N GLY A 22 11.80 -13.67 -7.14
CA GLY A 22 11.14 -12.46 -6.71
C GLY A 22 11.85 -11.23 -7.28
N VAL A 23 11.15 -10.10 -7.27
CA VAL A 23 11.65 -8.84 -7.81
C VAL A 23 11.72 -7.83 -6.67
N VAL A 24 12.84 -7.11 -6.57
CA VAL A 24 13.02 -6.01 -5.63
C VAL A 24 13.13 -4.71 -6.41
N PHE A 25 12.22 -3.79 -6.12
CA PHE A 25 12.26 -2.41 -6.61
C PHE A 25 12.88 -1.53 -5.53
N HIS A 26 14.00 -0.90 -5.86
CA HIS A 26 14.65 0.09 -5.01
C HIS A 26 14.11 1.47 -5.35
N VAL A 27 13.70 2.21 -4.32
CA VAL A 27 13.22 3.57 -4.48
C VAL A 27 13.95 4.51 -3.54
N GLU A 28 14.20 5.73 -4.00
CA GLU A 28 14.64 6.82 -3.16
C GLU A 28 13.44 7.72 -2.87
N THR A 29 13.24 8.05 -1.59
CA THR A 29 12.24 9.00 -1.13
C THR A 29 12.92 10.24 -0.57
N THR A 30 12.50 11.41 -1.04
CA THR A 30 12.94 12.73 -0.57
C THR A 30 11.75 13.54 -0.07
N PHE A 31 12.03 14.56 0.74
CA PHE A 31 11.02 15.44 1.34
C PHE A 31 11.32 16.90 0.97
N PRO A 32 10.96 17.36 -0.24
CA PRO A 32 11.39 18.67 -0.75
C PRO A 32 10.97 19.86 0.11
N ASN A 33 9.88 19.74 0.87
CA ASN A 33 9.40 20.79 1.78
C ASN A 33 10.01 20.71 3.20
N ARG A 34 10.88 19.74 3.47
CA ARG A 34 11.54 19.49 4.76
C ARG A 34 13.00 19.11 4.52
N ALA A 35 13.83 20.10 4.20
CA ALA A 35 15.23 19.90 3.83
C ALA A 35 16.08 19.30 4.97
N GLU A 36 15.62 19.41 6.21
CA GLU A 36 16.22 18.81 7.40
C GLU A 36 16.02 17.28 7.48
N VAL A 37 15.03 16.74 6.76
CA VAL A 37 14.76 15.30 6.74
C VAL A 37 15.62 14.66 5.65
N PRO A 38 16.53 13.73 5.99
CA PRO A 38 17.39 13.09 5.00
C PRO A 38 16.58 12.26 4.01
N SER A 39 17.07 12.14 2.77
CA SER A 39 16.52 11.16 1.83
C SER A 39 16.69 9.75 2.39
N ARG A 40 15.78 8.86 2.00
CA ARG A 40 15.84 7.44 2.39
C ARG A 40 15.71 6.55 1.19
N THR A 41 16.39 5.42 1.25
CA THR A 41 16.19 4.33 0.29
C THR A 41 15.26 3.30 0.92
N ASP A 42 14.18 3.02 0.23
CA ASP A 42 13.20 1.99 0.59
C ASP A 42 13.23 0.88 -0.47
N ALA A 43 12.69 -0.28 -0.12
CA ALA A 43 12.61 -1.42 -1.03
C ALA A 43 11.20 -2.02 -1.02
N MET A 44 10.69 -2.30 -2.21
CA MET A 44 9.46 -3.06 -2.43
C MET A 44 9.82 -4.41 -3.04
N THR A 45 9.49 -5.49 -2.35
CA THR A 45 9.71 -6.86 -2.84
C THR A 45 8.39 -7.44 -3.30
N VAL A 46 8.36 -8.02 -4.50
CA VAL A 46 7.21 -8.71 -5.08
C VAL A 46 7.60 -10.15 -5.39
N ASP A 47 6.76 -11.10 -4.98
CA ASP A 47 6.89 -12.51 -5.35
C ASP A 47 5.50 -13.12 -5.54
N GLY A 48 5.13 -13.37 -6.79
CA GLY A 48 3.78 -13.79 -7.17
C GLY A 48 2.71 -12.82 -6.66
N LYS A 49 1.87 -13.30 -5.74
CA LYS A 49 0.77 -12.52 -5.13
C LYS A 49 1.16 -11.80 -3.84
N LYS A 50 2.44 -11.77 -3.50
CA LYS A 50 2.95 -11.21 -2.24
C LYS A 50 3.71 -9.94 -2.52
N LEU A 51 3.50 -8.95 -1.67
CA LEU A 51 4.22 -7.69 -1.71
C LEU A 51 4.69 -7.34 -0.31
N LYS A 52 5.95 -6.93 -0.17
CA LYS A 52 6.52 -6.38 1.05
C LYS A 52 7.07 -4.99 0.74
N MET A 53 6.74 -4.02 1.58
CA MET A 53 7.32 -2.68 1.54
C MET A 53 7.86 -2.34 2.92
N THR A 54 9.17 -2.12 3.01
CA THR A 54 9.80 -1.65 4.25
C THR A 54 9.95 -0.14 4.15
N ILE A 55 9.43 0.56 5.17
CA ILE A 55 9.43 2.01 5.28
C ILE A 55 10.29 2.38 6.47
N ASN A 56 11.34 3.15 6.24
CA ASN A 56 12.16 3.69 7.33
C ASN A 56 11.60 5.05 7.76
N ASP A 57 10.87 5.11 8.87
CA ASP A 57 10.35 6.37 9.39
C ASP A 57 11.43 7.09 10.23
N ASN A 58 12.12 8.03 9.59
CA ASN A 58 13.13 8.87 10.24
C ASN A 58 12.49 9.99 11.09
N ASP A 59 11.20 10.31 10.89
CA ASP A 59 10.50 11.40 11.59
C ASP A 59 9.94 10.93 12.94
N ALA A 60 9.52 9.66 13.04
CA ALA A 60 8.95 9.04 14.23
C ALA A 60 9.97 8.25 15.07
N GLY A 61 11.17 8.81 15.27
CA GLY A 61 12.18 8.23 16.15
C GLY A 61 12.89 6.99 15.58
N ASN A 62 13.07 6.93 14.26
CA ASN A 62 13.75 5.83 13.56
C ASN A 62 13.05 4.47 13.75
N THR A 63 11.71 4.47 13.72
CA THR A 63 10.92 3.25 13.82
C THR A 63 10.64 2.70 12.43
N GLN A 64 11.41 1.67 12.04
CA GLN A 64 11.15 0.95 10.81
C GLN A 64 9.77 0.27 10.90
N SER A 65 8.97 0.40 9.85
CA SER A 65 7.71 -0.30 9.69
C SER A 65 7.71 -1.10 8.40
N THR A 66 7.13 -2.29 8.41
CA THR A 66 6.97 -3.11 7.21
C THR A 66 5.50 -3.38 6.96
N VAL A 67 5.06 -3.13 5.73
CA VAL A 67 3.73 -3.48 5.23
C VAL A 67 3.89 -4.69 4.32
N ILE A 68 3.12 -5.75 4.58
CA ILE A 68 3.12 -6.96 3.75
C ILE A 68 1.70 -7.23 3.27
N TYR A 69 1.50 -7.34 1.97
CA TYR A 69 0.28 -7.91 1.41
C TYR A 69 0.51 -9.37 1.05
N ARG A 70 -0.40 -10.22 1.51
CA ARG A 70 -0.42 -11.65 1.24
C ARG A 70 -1.68 -11.98 0.44
N GLY A 71 -1.60 -11.87 -0.88
CA GLY A 71 -2.74 -12.15 -1.77
C GLY A 71 -3.16 -13.63 -1.80
N ASP A 72 -2.33 -14.54 -1.30
CA ASP A 72 -2.71 -15.94 -1.05
C ASP A 72 -3.66 -16.10 0.15
N LEU A 73 -3.63 -15.15 1.08
CA LEU A 73 -4.45 -15.14 2.30
C LEU A 73 -5.46 -13.99 2.38
N GLU A 74 -5.41 -13.05 1.42
CA GLU A 74 -6.21 -11.83 1.41
C GLU A 74 -6.08 -11.05 2.73
N GLU A 75 -4.83 -10.81 3.15
CA GLU A 75 -4.53 -10.02 4.35
C GLU A 75 -3.39 -9.02 4.12
N ILE A 76 -3.44 -7.93 4.89
CA ILE A 76 -2.34 -6.97 5.03
C ILE A 76 -1.76 -7.09 6.43
N LEU A 77 -0.46 -7.31 6.52
CA LEU A 77 0.30 -7.29 7.77
C LEU A 77 0.95 -5.91 7.94
N LEU A 78 0.75 -5.31 9.10
CA LEU A 78 1.43 -4.10 9.53
C LEU A 78 2.38 -4.47 10.65
N ILE A 79 3.68 -4.41 10.38
CA ILE A 79 4.76 -4.77 11.30
C ILE A 79 5.43 -3.49 11.79
N ASN A 80 5.53 -3.34 13.10
CA ASN A 80 6.30 -2.28 13.74
C ASN A 80 7.56 -2.91 14.35
N HIS A 81 8.73 -2.49 13.86
CA HIS A 81 10.01 -3.03 14.32
C HIS A 81 10.51 -2.35 15.59
N GLY A 82 9.98 -1.17 15.95
CA GLY A 82 10.34 -0.47 17.19
C GLY A 82 9.76 -1.14 18.44
N ASP A 83 8.53 -1.67 18.37
CA ASP A 83 7.86 -2.34 19.49
C ASP A 83 7.80 -3.88 19.36
N HIS A 84 8.37 -4.43 18.28
CA HIS A 84 8.32 -5.85 17.92
C HIS A 84 6.88 -6.40 17.89
N THR A 85 5.95 -5.62 17.34
CA THR A 85 4.56 -6.04 17.17
C THR A 85 4.16 -6.12 15.71
N TRP A 86 3.09 -6.87 15.45
CA TRP A 86 2.45 -6.88 14.16
C TRP A 86 0.93 -6.99 14.30
N ARG A 87 0.22 -6.51 13.29
CA ARG A 87 -1.24 -6.59 13.17
C ARG A 87 -1.59 -7.17 11.82
N ALA A 88 -2.65 -7.98 11.75
CA ALA A 88 -3.23 -8.42 10.49
C ALA A 88 -4.52 -7.64 10.24
N MET A 89 -4.72 -7.26 8.99
CA MET A 89 -5.93 -6.67 8.46
C MET A 89 -6.44 -7.57 7.34
N ASP A 90 -7.37 -8.43 7.70
CA ASP A 90 -8.14 -9.27 6.78
C ASP A 90 -9.59 -8.76 6.70
N LYS A 91 -10.40 -9.42 5.88
CA LYS A 91 -11.82 -9.10 5.73
C LYS A 91 -12.58 -9.13 7.06
N ALA A 92 -12.33 -10.13 7.92
CA ALA A 92 -13.03 -10.29 9.19
C ALA A 92 -12.69 -9.14 10.17
N THR A 93 -11.41 -8.78 10.26
CA THR A 93 -10.90 -7.67 11.05
C THR A 93 -11.52 -6.35 10.60
N MET A 94 -11.64 -6.14 9.29
CA MET A 94 -12.23 -4.92 8.73
C MET A 94 -13.74 -4.85 8.91
N VAL A 95 -14.47 -5.96 8.78
CA VAL A 95 -15.90 -6.01 9.14
C VAL A 95 -16.11 -5.66 10.62
N ASN A 96 -15.29 -6.23 11.51
CA ASN A 96 -15.34 -5.92 12.94
C ASN A 96 -15.01 -4.44 13.20
N LEU A 97 -14.00 -3.90 12.53
CA LEU A 97 -13.65 -2.48 12.59
C LEU A 97 -14.82 -1.59 12.15
N GLY A 98 -15.45 -1.93 11.03
CA GLY A 98 -16.63 -1.25 10.51
C GLY A 98 -17.79 -1.24 11.50
N GLN A 99 -18.04 -2.34 12.22
CA GLN A 99 -19.09 -2.38 13.25
C GLN A 99 -18.84 -1.40 14.41
N HIS A 100 -17.59 -1.15 14.77
CA HIS A 100 -17.23 -0.22 15.85
C HIS A 100 -17.15 1.24 15.36
N ILE A 101 -16.72 1.46 14.12
CA ILE A 101 -16.52 2.80 13.56
C ILE A 101 -17.81 3.37 12.96
N ASN A 102 -18.60 2.58 12.22
CA ASN A 102 -19.78 3.08 11.49
C ASN A 102 -20.77 3.85 12.39
N PRO A 103 -21.12 3.42 13.61
CA PRO A 103 -22.05 4.16 14.46
C PRO A 103 -21.49 5.52 14.91
N ALA A 104 -20.20 5.57 15.28
CA ALA A 104 -19.53 6.81 15.64
C ALA A 104 -19.48 7.77 14.44
N MET A 105 -19.24 7.20 13.26
CA MET A 105 -19.23 7.93 11.99
C MET A 105 -20.60 8.51 11.62
N GLU A 106 -21.67 7.72 11.73
CA GLU A 106 -23.04 8.16 11.47
C GLU A 106 -23.43 9.32 12.42
N LYS A 107 -23.15 9.17 13.73
CA LYS A 107 -23.40 10.23 14.72
C LYS A 107 -22.62 11.51 14.41
N MET A 108 -21.36 11.37 14.00
CA MET A 108 -20.55 12.52 13.63
C MET A 108 -21.07 13.19 12.35
N GLN A 109 -21.47 12.43 11.33
CA GLN A 109 -22.08 12.99 10.11
C GLN A 109 -23.37 13.77 10.42
N GLU A 110 -24.21 13.25 11.30
CA GLU A 110 -25.41 13.96 11.76
C GLU A 110 -25.06 15.28 12.46
N MET A 111 -24.07 15.24 13.36
CA MET A 111 -23.58 16.45 14.02
C MET A 111 -23.06 17.46 13.00
N LEU A 112 -22.27 17.01 12.03
CA LEU A 112 -21.71 17.88 10.98
C LEU A 112 -22.81 18.50 10.12
N LYS A 113 -23.88 17.77 9.75
CA LYS A 113 -25.01 18.31 8.98
C LYS A 113 -25.66 19.51 9.66
N ASN A 114 -25.75 19.48 10.99
CA ASN A 114 -26.40 20.52 11.78
C ASN A 114 -25.48 21.71 12.14
N MET A 115 -24.20 21.70 11.72
CA MET A 115 -23.27 22.78 12.03
C MET A 115 -23.21 23.88 10.96
N PRO A 116 -22.97 25.14 11.38
CA PRO A 116 -22.63 26.23 10.45
C PRO A 116 -21.39 25.89 9.60
N PRO A 117 -21.32 26.37 8.34
CA PRO A 117 -20.21 26.07 7.42
C PRO A 117 -18.82 26.37 7.99
N GLU A 118 -18.66 27.48 8.70
CA GLU A 118 -17.38 27.89 9.30
C GLU A 118 -16.90 26.90 10.38
N ARG A 119 -17.83 26.38 11.20
CA ARG A 119 -17.50 25.39 12.25
C ARG A 119 -17.20 24.01 11.66
N ARG A 120 -17.88 23.65 10.56
CA ARG A 120 -17.61 22.42 9.82
C ARG A 120 -16.19 22.44 9.25
N ALA A 121 -15.82 23.52 8.56
CA ALA A 121 -14.48 23.69 8.00
C ALA A 121 -13.37 23.67 9.08
N MET A 122 -13.63 24.25 10.26
CA MET A 122 -12.70 24.19 11.39
C MET A 122 -12.46 22.75 11.88
N MET A 123 -13.52 21.95 12.01
CA MET A 123 -13.39 20.55 12.41
C MET A 123 -12.71 19.70 11.32
N GLU A 124 -13.08 19.88 10.05
CA GLU A 124 -12.41 19.19 8.94
C GLU A 124 -10.90 19.47 8.93
N LYS A 125 -10.50 20.73 9.16
CA LYS A 125 -9.10 21.12 9.30
C LYS A 125 -8.43 20.48 10.52
N MET A 126 -9.15 20.37 11.65
CA MET A 126 -8.63 19.72 12.85
C MET A 126 -8.42 18.21 12.63
N PHE A 127 -9.37 17.53 11.99
CA PHE A 127 -9.25 16.12 11.66
C PHE A 127 -8.13 15.86 10.65
N ALA A 128 -8.01 16.70 9.62
CA ALA A 128 -6.90 16.64 8.67
C ALA A 128 -5.54 16.81 9.38
N GLY A 129 -5.44 17.71 10.36
CA GLY A 129 -4.23 17.90 11.17
C GLY A 129 -3.89 16.72 12.09
N GLN A 130 -4.86 15.86 12.43
CA GLN A 130 -4.66 14.63 13.21
C GLN A 130 -4.41 13.40 12.32
N GLY A 131 -4.25 13.58 11.01
CA GLY A 131 -4.09 12.48 10.06
C GLY A 131 -5.37 11.67 9.82
N ILE A 132 -6.51 12.11 10.36
CA ILE A 132 -7.82 11.51 10.08
C ILE A 132 -8.30 12.07 8.75
N ASN A 133 -8.14 11.28 7.69
CA ASN A 133 -8.53 11.66 6.35
C ASN A 133 -10.06 11.78 6.25
N PRO A 134 -10.61 12.92 5.74
CA PRO A 134 -12.04 13.08 5.47
C PRO A 134 -12.67 11.97 4.61
N ALA A 135 -11.89 11.25 3.82
CA ALA A 135 -12.34 10.07 3.07
C ALA A 135 -12.76 8.89 3.97
N MET A 136 -12.17 8.76 5.17
CA MET A 136 -12.66 7.83 6.20
C MET A 136 -13.92 8.34 6.88
N MET A 137 -14.25 9.62 6.69
CA MET A 137 -15.41 10.25 7.31
C MET A 137 -16.72 10.08 6.51
N GLY A 138 -16.71 9.19 5.50
CA GLY A 138 -17.88 8.79 4.73
C GLY A 138 -18.26 9.73 3.59
N GLY A 139 -17.32 10.56 3.12
CA GLY A 139 -17.39 11.16 1.79
C GLY A 139 -16.71 10.24 0.78
N LYS A 140 -17.43 9.82 -0.27
CA LYS A 140 -16.79 9.28 -1.48
C LYS A 140 -16.04 10.44 -2.14
N VAL A 141 -14.77 10.60 -1.79
CA VAL A 141 -13.92 11.56 -2.48
C VAL A 141 -13.42 10.89 -3.74
N GLU A 142 -13.97 11.26 -4.89
CA GLU A 142 -13.57 10.69 -6.16
C GLU A 142 -12.18 11.20 -6.56
N MET A 143 -11.28 10.26 -6.87
CA MET A 143 -9.95 10.56 -7.38
C MET A 143 -9.97 10.50 -8.91
N GLN A 144 -9.62 11.60 -9.56
CA GLN A 144 -9.48 11.68 -11.01
C GLN A 144 -8.01 11.49 -11.39
N VAL A 145 -7.73 10.55 -12.29
CA VAL A 145 -6.41 10.33 -12.86
C VAL A 145 -6.40 10.83 -14.29
N LYS A 146 -5.49 11.76 -14.62
CA LYS A 146 -5.39 12.42 -15.94
C LYS A 146 -4.00 12.21 -16.53
N LYS A 147 -3.92 11.67 -17.74
CA LYS A 147 -2.68 11.60 -18.54
C LYS A 147 -2.46 12.95 -19.21
N THR A 148 -1.31 13.61 -19.01
CA THR A 148 -1.11 14.99 -19.49
C THR A 148 -0.40 15.09 -20.85
N GLY A 149 0.06 13.96 -21.40
CA GLY A 149 0.80 13.90 -22.66
C GLY A 149 2.27 14.34 -22.56
N GLU A 150 2.66 15.00 -21.46
CA GLU A 150 4.05 15.31 -21.16
C GLU A 150 4.85 14.01 -20.96
N SER A 151 6.02 13.93 -21.60
CA SER A 151 6.90 12.77 -21.51
C SER A 151 8.27 13.20 -21.01
N GLN A 152 8.91 12.34 -20.22
CA GLN A 152 10.27 12.54 -19.72
C GLN A 152 10.95 11.18 -19.50
N THR A 153 12.22 11.19 -19.14
CA THR A 153 12.98 9.98 -18.79
C THR A 153 13.44 10.08 -17.35
N ILE A 154 13.13 9.08 -16.55
CA ILE A 154 13.52 8.99 -15.14
C ILE A 154 14.44 7.77 -14.99
N ASN A 155 15.71 7.99 -14.66
CA ASN A 155 16.70 6.93 -14.44
C ASN A 155 16.77 5.90 -15.58
N GLY A 156 16.68 6.37 -16.83
CA GLY A 156 16.70 5.52 -18.03
C GLY A 156 15.33 4.99 -18.47
N TYR A 157 14.28 5.15 -17.66
CA TYR A 157 12.93 4.72 -18.01
C TYR A 157 12.14 5.86 -18.68
N PRO A 158 11.77 5.73 -19.98
CA PRO A 158 10.87 6.68 -20.61
C PRO A 158 9.49 6.57 -19.96
N CYS A 159 8.86 7.70 -19.64
CA CYS A 159 7.59 7.73 -18.94
C CYS A 159 6.74 8.93 -19.34
N VAL A 160 5.42 8.75 -19.22
CA VAL A 160 4.41 9.78 -19.47
C VAL A 160 3.87 10.28 -18.14
N LYS A 161 3.64 11.59 -18.03
CA LYS A 161 3.11 12.21 -16.83
C LYS A 161 1.61 11.92 -16.68
N TYR A 162 1.25 11.50 -15.47
CA TYR A 162 -0.10 11.40 -14.97
C TYR A 162 -0.25 12.34 -13.79
N GLU A 163 -1.44 12.90 -13.63
CA GLU A 163 -1.81 13.72 -12.48
C GLU A 163 -3.01 13.10 -11.78
N THR A 164 -2.94 13.04 -10.47
CA THR A 164 -4.04 12.58 -9.63
C THR A 164 -4.62 13.79 -8.91
N TRP A 165 -5.91 13.99 -9.11
CA TRP A 165 -6.68 15.12 -8.61
C TRP A 165 -7.75 14.63 -7.64
N ARG A 166 -7.88 15.36 -6.54
CA ARG A 166 -8.94 15.22 -5.57
C ARG A 166 -9.82 16.45 -5.71
N GLU A 167 -11.00 16.28 -6.31
CA GLU A 167 -11.84 17.40 -6.76
C GLU A 167 -11.02 18.35 -7.67
N ASN A 168 -10.72 19.56 -7.19
CA ASN A 168 -9.93 20.57 -7.90
C ASN A 168 -8.51 20.74 -7.33
N GLU A 169 -8.10 19.92 -6.37
CA GLU A 169 -6.76 19.92 -5.79
C GLU A 169 -5.90 18.83 -6.43
N LYS A 170 -4.75 19.21 -7.01
CA LYS A 170 -3.75 18.23 -7.43
C LYS A 170 -3.07 17.66 -6.20
N VAL A 171 -3.21 16.36 -5.99
CA VAL A 171 -2.66 15.67 -4.81
C VAL A 171 -1.48 14.77 -5.15
N ALA A 172 -1.35 14.36 -6.41
CA ALA A 172 -0.16 13.65 -6.87
C ALA A 172 0.18 13.90 -8.34
N GLU A 173 1.45 13.73 -8.68
CA GLU A 173 1.94 13.53 -10.03
C GLU A 173 2.70 12.22 -10.10
N HIS A 174 2.60 11.53 -11.24
CA HIS A 174 3.31 10.28 -11.48
C HIS A 174 3.98 10.35 -12.84
N CYS A 175 5.22 9.89 -12.96
CA CYS A 175 5.79 9.54 -14.25
C CYS A 175 5.68 8.04 -14.45
N VAL A 176 4.86 7.64 -15.41
CA VAL A 176 4.45 6.26 -15.61
C VAL A 176 5.13 5.69 -16.85
N SER A 177 5.98 4.68 -16.65
CA SER A 177 6.65 3.94 -17.72
C SER A 177 5.83 2.72 -18.12
N ASP A 178 5.95 2.28 -19.37
CA ASP A 178 5.28 1.05 -19.82
C ASP A 178 5.78 -0.15 -18.99
N TRP A 179 4.87 -1.06 -18.62
CA TRP A 179 5.16 -2.26 -17.85
C TRP A 179 6.24 -3.17 -18.48
N LYS A 180 6.48 -3.08 -19.79
CA LYS A 180 7.53 -3.85 -20.48
C LYS A 180 8.91 -3.22 -20.36
N GLN A 181 8.99 -1.95 -19.98
CA GLN A 181 10.24 -1.19 -19.88
C GLN A 181 10.88 -1.29 -18.49
N VAL A 182 10.08 -1.61 -17.47
CA VAL A 182 10.56 -1.81 -16.11
C VAL A 182 10.63 -3.32 -15.82
N PRO A 183 11.83 -3.88 -15.59
CA PRO A 183 11.99 -5.30 -15.25
C PRO A 183 11.09 -5.71 -14.09
N GLY A 184 10.52 -6.91 -14.14
CA GLY A 184 9.67 -7.47 -13.08
C GLY A 184 8.37 -6.71 -12.78
N SER A 185 8.03 -5.68 -13.56
CA SER A 185 6.85 -4.85 -13.27
C SER A 185 5.53 -5.51 -13.69
N GLN A 186 5.55 -6.55 -14.53
CA GLN A 186 4.35 -7.35 -14.82
C GLN A 186 3.86 -8.10 -13.57
N GLU A 187 4.79 -8.63 -12.78
CA GLU A 187 4.55 -9.26 -11.49
C GLU A 187 3.98 -8.24 -10.51
N ALA A 188 4.59 -7.04 -10.45
CA ALA A 188 4.08 -5.93 -9.65
C ALA A 188 2.65 -5.51 -10.05
N ARG A 189 2.34 -5.52 -11.36
CA ARG A 189 0.99 -5.22 -11.86
C ARG A 189 -0.05 -6.19 -11.31
N GLY A 190 0.25 -7.49 -11.30
CA GLY A 190 -0.63 -8.53 -10.77
C GLY A 190 -0.95 -8.29 -9.29
N VAL A 191 0.07 -8.10 -8.46
CA VAL A 191 -0.15 -7.86 -7.03
C VAL A 191 -0.86 -6.53 -6.75
N PHE A 192 -0.58 -5.47 -7.50
CA PHE A 192 -1.30 -4.19 -7.35
C PHE A 192 -2.78 -4.32 -7.73
N HIS A 193 -3.10 -5.10 -8.75
CA HIS A 193 -4.48 -5.39 -9.12
C HIS A 193 -5.21 -6.16 -8.01
N ASP A 194 -4.60 -7.23 -7.50
CA ASP A 194 -5.14 -8.04 -6.40
C ASP A 194 -5.35 -7.19 -5.14
N MET A 195 -4.38 -6.32 -4.78
CA MET A 195 -4.51 -5.36 -3.68
C MET A 195 -5.65 -4.37 -3.89
N ALA A 196 -5.80 -3.81 -5.09
CA ALA A 196 -6.86 -2.87 -5.39
C ALA A 196 -8.25 -3.52 -5.28
N ALA A 197 -8.39 -4.75 -5.78
CA ALA A 197 -9.62 -5.53 -5.67
C ALA A 197 -9.96 -5.87 -4.21
N PHE A 198 -8.97 -6.37 -3.45
CA PHE A 198 -9.12 -6.66 -2.03
C PHE A 198 -9.53 -5.41 -1.24
N SER A 199 -8.84 -4.30 -1.47
CA SER A 199 -9.16 -2.99 -0.88
C SER A 199 -10.61 -2.63 -1.18
N GLN A 200 -11.01 -2.65 -2.45
CA GLN A 200 -12.37 -2.30 -2.86
C GLN A 200 -13.41 -3.17 -2.14
N GLU A 201 -13.24 -4.49 -2.13
CA GLU A 201 -14.18 -5.41 -1.49
C GLU A 201 -14.29 -5.16 0.01
N VAL A 202 -13.15 -5.07 0.68
CA VAL A 202 -13.09 -4.99 2.14
C VAL A 202 -13.59 -3.64 2.65
N TRP A 203 -13.19 -2.53 2.02
CA TRP A 203 -13.65 -1.19 2.43
C TRP A 203 -15.14 -0.99 2.14
N GLN A 204 -15.65 -1.48 0.99
CA GLN A 204 -17.09 -1.41 0.68
C GLN A 204 -17.92 -2.29 1.62
N GLY A 205 -17.42 -3.47 1.98
CA GLY A 205 -18.10 -4.37 2.92
C GLY A 205 -18.08 -3.89 4.37
N ALA A 206 -17.00 -3.21 4.79
CA ALA A 206 -16.83 -2.74 6.16
C ALA A 206 -17.51 -1.39 6.44
N PHE A 207 -17.51 -0.44 5.49
CA PHE A 207 -17.97 0.93 5.72
C PHE A 207 -19.17 1.28 4.85
N LYS A 208 -20.34 1.47 5.49
CA LYS A 208 -21.65 1.66 4.83
C LYS A 208 -21.73 2.86 3.87
N GLY A 209 -20.79 3.80 3.93
CA GLY A 209 -20.69 4.95 3.01
C GLY A 209 -19.80 4.73 1.78
N GLY A 210 -19.17 3.56 1.64
CA GLY A 210 -18.12 3.34 0.64
C GLY A 210 -16.89 4.22 0.89
N GLY A 211 -16.74 4.74 2.12
CA GLY A 211 -15.61 5.53 2.56
C GLY A 211 -14.47 4.62 2.98
N GLY A 212 -13.55 4.39 2.07
CA GLY A 212 -12.15 4.12 2.39
C GLY A 212 -11.33 5.30 1.88
N PRO A 213 -10.05 5.45 2.27
CA PRO A 213 -9.17 6.33 1.50
C PRO A 213 -9.31 5.92 0.03
N ALA A 214 -9.80 6.83 -0.83
CA ALA A 214 -9.81 6.62 -2.27
C ALA A 214 -8.37 6.29 -2.65
N SER A 215 -8.12 5.00 -2.83
CA SER A 215 -6.85 4.47 -2.37
C SER A 215 -5.77 4.88 -3.35
N PHE A 216 -4.58 5.16 -2.84
CA PHE A 216 -3.38 5.25 -3.67
C PHE A 216 -3.36 4.12 -4.72
N PHE A 217 -3.74 2.90 -4.32
CA PHE A 217 -3.87 1.73 -5.18
C PHE A 217 -4.95 1.84 -6.26
N GLU A 218 -6.10 2.45 -5.99
CA GLU A 218 -7.14 2.70 -6.99
C GLU A 218 -6.62 3.67 -8.07
N SER A 219 -5.89 4.71 -7.66
CA SER A 219 -5.30 5.68 -8.60
C SER A 219 -4.22 5.02 -9.45
N ILE A 220 -3.31 4.25 -8.84
CA ILE A 220 -2.31 3.45 -9.57
C ILE A 220 -2.97 2.45 -10.53
N GLY A 221 -4.05 1.79 -10.12
CA GLY A 221 -4.78 0.84 -10.95
C GLY A 221 -5.42 1.46 -12.21
N LYS A 222 -5.65 2.77 -12.22
CA LYS A 222 -6.13 3.54 -13.39
C LYS A 222 -5.01 3.98 -14.34
N MET A 223 -3.74 3.77 -13.99
CA MET A 223 -2.58 4.14 -14.81
C MET A 223 -2.16 2.99 -15.73
N GLU A 224 -1.68 3.34 -16.92
CA GLU A 224 -1.30 2.37 -17.96
C GLU A 224 0.18 1.99 -17.89
N GLY A 225 0.73 1.77 -16.68
CA GLY A 225 2.15 1.49 -16.52
C GLY A 225 2.64 1.51 -15.07
N TYR A 226 3.94 1.31 -14.90
CA TYR A 226 4.62 1.37 -13.61
C TYR A 226 5.06 2.81 -13.28
N PRO A 227 4.69 3.39 -12.13
CA PRO A 227 5.16 4.71 -11.73
C PRO A 227 6.65 4.66 -11.34
N VAL A 228 7.52 5.22 -12.18
CA VAL A 228 8.97 5.34 -11.91
C VAL A 228 9.31 6.62 -11.13
N LEU A 229 8.36 7.54 -11.03
CA LEU A 229 8.41 8.72 -10.18
C LEU A 229 6.99 8.97 -9.64
N THR A 230 6.88 9.30 -8.35
CA THR A 230 5.65 9.81 -7.74
C THR A 230 5.99 11.03 -6.89
N ARG A 231 5.22 12.11 -7.06
CA ARG A 231 5.27 13.31 -6.22
C ARG A 231 3.93 13.46 -5.54
N ILE A 232 3.94 13.59 -4.22
CA ILE A 232 2.75 13.87 -3.43
C ILE A 232 2.74 15.35 -3.08
N PHE A 233 1.58 15.97 -3.25
CA PHE A 233 1.36 17.38 -3.01
C PHE A 233 0.53 17.59 -1.74
N SER A 234 0.85 18.65 -1.02
CA SER A 234 0.01 19.22 0.02
C SER A 234 0.03 20.74 -0.13
N ASN A 235 -1.15 21.36 -0.21
CA ASN A 235 -1.29 22.81 -0.40
C ASN A 235 -0.46 23.32 -1.60
N GLY A 236 -0.47 22.58 -2.72
CA GLY A 236 0.26 22.93 -3.94
C GLY A 236 1.78 22.75 -3.89
N THR A 237 2.35 22.29 -2.77
CA THR A 237 3.79 22.03 -2.61
C THR A 237 4.07 20.54 -2.62
N VAL A 238 5.18 20.12 -3.25
CA VAL A 238 5.63 18.72 -3.17
C VAL A 238 6.15 18.44 -1.76
N VAL A 239 5.49 17.52 -1.07
CA VAL A 239 5.87 17.12 0.30
C VAL A 239 6.66 15.81 0.34
N THR A 240 6.46 14.98 -0.67
CA THR A 240 7.19 13.71 -0.84
C THR A 240 7.45 13.50 -2.31
N GLU A 241 8.67 13.12 -2.67
CA GLU A 241 9.00 12.60 -3.99
C GLU A 241 9.65 11.22 -3.84
N THR A 242 9.08 10.21 -4.51
CA THR A 242 9.60 8.83 -4.55
C THR A 242 9.99 8.49 -5.98
N ARG A 243 11.22 8.01 -6.17
CA ARG A 243 11.82 7.73 -7.48
C ARG A 243 12.36 6.31 -7.52
N LEU A 244 12.07 5.57 -8.59
CA LEU A 244 12.67 4.26 -8.85
C LEU A 244 14.16 4.43 -9.17
N THR A 245 15.03 3.83 -8.36
CA THR A 245 16.49 3.90 -8.52
C THR A 245 17.08 2.61 -9.09
N GLY A 246 16.39 1.48 -8.94
CA GLY A 246 16.85 0.22 -9.52
C GLY A 246 15.84 -0.91 -9.35
N VAL A 247 16.07 -1.99 -10.09
CA VAL A 247 15.32 -3.24 -10.00
C VAL A 247 16.31 -4.41 -9.97
N GLU A 248 16.08 -5.34 -9.07
CA GLU A 248 16.88 -6.56 -8.91
C GLU A 248 15.95 -7.79 -8.92
N GLU A 249 16.29 -8.80 -9.72
CA GLU A 249 15.70 -10.13 -9.59
C GLU A 249 16.52 -10.96 -8.60
N LYS A 250 15.86 -11.52 -7.60
CA LYS A 250 16.52 -12.38 -6.61
C LYS A 250 15.59 -13.47 -6.10
N SER A 251 16.17 -14.55 -5.61
CA SER A 251 15.40 -15.54 -4.85
C SER A 251 14.93 -14.93 -3.54
N VAL A 252 13.62 -14.90 -3.33
CA VAL A 252 12.99 -14.40 -2.11
C VAL A 252 12.47 -15.59 -1.32
N SER A 253 12.77 -15.67 -0.03
CA SER A 253 12.21 -16.74 0.81
C SER A 253 10.75 -16.45 1.12
N VAL A 254 9.90 -17.48 1.10
CA VAL A 254 8.48 -17.34 1.52
C VAL A 254 8.37 -16.74 2.92
N GLN A 255 9.33 -17.03 3.81
CA GLN A 255 9.38 -16.50 5.18
C GLN A 255 9.62 -14.99 5.23
N GLU A 256 10.09 -14.36 4.14
CA GLU A 256 10.21 -12.90 4.09
C GLU A 256 8.86 -12.18 4.08
N PHE A 257 7.77 -12.91 3.83
CA PHE A 257 6.40 -12.41 3.85
C PHE A 257 5.64 -12.80 5.13
N ASP A 258 6.31 -13.43 6.09
CA ASP A 258 5.75 -13.76 7.40
C ASP A 258 6.15 -12.71 8.45
N PRO A 259 5.36 -12.53 9.52
CA PRO A 259 5.79 -11.75 10.68
C PRO A 259 7.13 -12.29 11.23
N PRO A 260 8.08 -11.42 11.63
CA PRO A 260 9.35 -11.88 12.16
C PRO A 260 9.16 -12.73 13.43
N LYS A 261 10.01 -13.74 13.58
CA LYS A 261 9.97 -14.61 14.76
C LYS A 261 10.14 -13.80 16.05
N GLY A 262 9.31 -14.10 17.05
CA GLY A 262 9.32 -13.40 18.34
C GLY A 262 8.46 -12.13 18.39
N TYR A 263 7.92 -11.67 17.25
CA TYR A 263 7.05 -10.50 17.27
C TYR A 263 5.65 -10.87 17.79
N VAL A 264 5.05 -9.95 18.53
CA VAL A 264 3.76 -10.17 19.19
C VAL A 264 2.62 -9.70 18.28
N LYS A 265 1.68 -10.60 17.98
CA LYS A 265 0.44 -10.21 17.30
C LYS A 265 -0.38 -9.30 18.21
N LYS A 266 -0.80 -8.15 17.70
CA LYS A 266 -1.74 -7.23 18.35
C LYS A 266 -3.04 -7.22 17.57
N ASP A 267 -4.13 -6.98 18.30
CA ASP A 267 -5.41 -6.68 17.69
C ASP A 267 -5.38 -5.27 17.08
N PHE A 268 -6.14 -5.07 16.00
CA PHE A 268 -6.24 -3.77 15.35
C PHE A 268 -6.98 -2.75 16.23
N LEU A 269 -7.99 -3.22 16.97
CA LEU A 269 -8.69 -2.44 17.99
C LEU A 269 -8.30 -2.95 19.39
N PRO A 270 -8.13 -2.05 20.39
CA PRO A 270 -8.03 -2.48 21.77
C PRO A 270 -9.33 -3.19 22.18
N LYS A 271 -9.23 -4.35 22.84
CA LYS A 271 -10.40 -5.16 23.27
C LYS A 271 -11.39 -4.40 24.17
N ASN A 272 -10.97 -3.29 24.76
CA ASN A 272 -11.75 -2.45 25.66
C ASN A 272 -11.75 -0.99 25.15
N LEU A 273 -12.38 -0.70 24.01
CA LEU A 273 -12.70 0.71 23.74
C LEU A 273 -13.64 1.20 24.85
N PRO A 274 -13.27 2.23 25.64
CA PRO A 274 -14.20 2.78 26.61
C PRO A 274 -15.44 3.26 25.88
N SER A 275 -16.60 2.79 26.32
CA SER A 275 -17.94 3.11 25.83
C SER A 275 -18.35 4.58 26.04
N HIS A 276 -17.39 5.48 26.26
CA HIS A 276 -17.61 6.85 26.70
C HIS A 276 -17.60 7.90 25.58
N MET A 277 -17.50 7.53 24.30
CA MET A 277 -17.79 8.47 23.19
C MET A 277 -19.31 8.62 22.91
N GLY A 278 -20.12 8.33 23.92
CA GLY A 278 -21.58 8.18 23.83
C GLY A 278 -22.37 8.89 24.92
N GLN A 279 -21.80 9.85 25.64
CA GLN A 279 -22.56 10.76 26.53
C GLN A 279 -22.20 12.21 26.24
#